data_AF-A0A524G3W0-F1
#
_entry.id   AF-A0A524G3W0-F1
#
_cell.length_a   1.000
_cell.length_b   1.000
_cell.length_c   1.000
_cell.angle_alpha   90.00
_cell.angle_beta   90.00
_cell.angle_gamma   90.00
#
_symmetry.space_group_name_H-M   'P 1'
#
loop_
_entity.id
_entity.type
_entity.pdbx_description
1 polymer ?
#
loop_
_entity_poly.entity_id
_entity_poly.type
_entity_poly.pdbx_seq_one_letter_code
_entity_poly.pdbx_strand_id
1 'polypeptide(L)'
;MAAKDNNAAIEELLEKVESIAEELVSIKEELSVLSEIKENFESITSELSAIKESTELDEVNKRFDEITTLIDEIKGSIGSEDVNKKLDDLSDTVANVQESVKEIADAKETEVIIKKIDDILISLSESDVVAKKLDDLQGYIAGLSSIEEKVQDLSNQFDETNEIVGIIVRQLDDIERKYNQSIDKISDTAEMVTKIMESASYIDTSSDRKTTEKKPAKTTDDEDESKVQPVSKTNLPSTIDALMTRLVGLVNPQTEASEMAEALEDVRDQLTTMIKGHTPVLFQFGKRARDLKSYPPTATLNENDIATLNKEIKSWSSKLKEIAKSS
;
A
#
# COMPACT_ATOMS: atom_id res chain seq x y z
N MET A 1 -86.80 -9.02 -3.86
CA MET A 1 -85.47 -9.35 -3.29
C MET A 1 -84.50 -9.57 -4.41
N ALA A 2 -84.46 -10.75 -5.08
CA ALA A 2 -83.55 -11.15 -6.18
C ALA A 2 -82.77 -10.05 -6.93
N ALA A 3 -83.42 -9.01 -7.46
CA ALA A 3 -82.74 -7.90 -8.17
C ALA A 3 -81.70 -7.13 -7.32
N LYS A 4 -81.82 -7.12 -5.99
CA LYS A 4 -80.81 -6.53 -5.08
C LYS A 4 -79.64 -7.49 -4.85
N ASP A 5 -79.94 -8.77 -4.66
CA ASP A 5 -78.96 -9.82 -4.38
C ASP A 5 -78.03 -10.00 -5.59
N ASN A 6 -78.59 -9.96 -6.81
CA ASN A 6 -77.83 -9.94 -8.05
C ASN A 6 -76.90 -8.71 -8.19
N ASN A 7 -77.28 -7.54 -7.64
CA ASN A 7 -76.47 -6.34 -7.77
C ASN A 7 -75.21 -6.42 -6.88
N ALA A 8 -75.36 -6.91 -5.64
CA ALA A 8 -74.23 -7.15 -4.75
C ALA A 8 -73.26 -8.20 -5.30
N ALA A 9 -73.77 -9.26 -5.95
CA ALA A 9 -72.92 -10.27 -6.60
C ALA A 9 -72.15 -9.73 -7.82
N ILE A 10 -72.66 -8.70 -8.50
CA ILE A 10 -71.94 -7.99 -9.58
C ILE A 10 -70.86 -7.07 -9.01
N GLU A 11 -71.14 -6.44 -7.87
CA GLU A 11 -70.22 -5.55 -7.13
C GLU A 11 -69.02 -6.34 -6.59
N GLU A 12 -69.26 -7.50 -5.95
CA GLU A 12 -68.21 -8.44 -5.48
C GLU A 12 -67.39 -9.05 -6.65
N LEU A 13 -68.00 -9.18 -7.85
CA LEU A 13 -67.29 -9.60 -9.06
C LEU A 13 -66.40 -8.49 -9.63
N LEU A 14 -66.80 -7.23 -9.53
CA LEU A 14 -65.98 -6.09 -9.96
C LEU A 14 -64.75 -5.93 -9.07
N GLU A 15 -64.90 -5.95 -7.74
CA GLU A 15 -63.76 -5.88 -6.80
C GLU A 15 -62.73 -6.98 -7.08
N LYS A 16 -63.18 -8.21 -7.37
CA LYS A 16 -62.28 -9.33 -7.72
C LYS A 16 -61.61 -9.16 -9.08
N VAL A 17 -62.27 -8.56 -10.05
CA VAL A 17 -61.69 -8.26 -11.37
C VAL A 17 -60.65 -7.13 -11.26
N GLU A 18 -60.86 -6.13 -10.42
CA GLU A 18 -59.87 -5.09 -10.13
C GLU A 18 -58.66 -5.67 -9.37
N SER A 19 -58.88 -6.49 -8.33
CA SER A 19 -57.80 -7.21 -7.61
C SER A 19 -56.95 -8.07 -8.55
N ILE A 20 -57.57 -8.82 -9.46
CA ILE A 20 -56.86 -9.63 -10.47
C ILE A 20 -56.11 -8.73 -11.47
N ALA A 21 -56.63 -7.55 -11.81
CA ALA A 21 -55.94 -6.60 -12.67
C ALA A 21 -54.69 -5.99 -12.00
N GLU A 22 -54.74 -5.70 -10.69
CA GLU A 22 -53.59 -5.24 -9.92
C GLU A 22 -52.52 -6.34 -9.78
N GLU A 23 -52.91 -7.58 -9.46
CA GLU A 23 -51.99 -8.73 -9.44
C GLU A 23 -51.31 -8.96 -10.79
N LEU A 24 -52.05 -8.85 -11.91
CA LEU A 24 -51.50 -8.96 -13.27
C LEU A 24 -50.55 -7.83 -13.64
N VAL A 25 -50.66 -6.65 -13.01
CA VAL A 25 -49.67 -5.56 -13.16
C VAL A 25 -48.40 -5.89 -12.39
N SER A 26 -48.49 -6.34 -11.13
CA SER A 26 -47.32 -6.75 -10.33
C SER A 26 -46.52 -7.87 -11.02
N ILE A 27 -47.21 -8.92 -11.47
CA ILE A 27 -46.62 -10.05 -12.21
C ILE A 27 -45.89 -9.58 -13.48
N LYS A 28 -46.42 -8.55 -14.17
CA LYS A 28 -45.80 -7.97 -15.36
C LYS A 28 -44.54 -7.17 -15.04
N GLU A 29 -44.50 -6.45 -13.92
CA GLU A 29 -43.32 -5.73 -13.46
C GLU A 29 -42.21 -6.70 -13.03
N GLU A 30 -42.55 -7.75 -12.28
CA GLU A 30 -41.64 -8.85 -11.92
C GLU A 30 -41.05 -9.56 -13.16
N LEU A 31 -41.88 -9.80 -14.19
CA LEU A 31 -41.44 -10.34 -15.48
C LEU A 31 -40.48 -9.41 -16.25
N SER A 32 -40.57 -8.09 -16.05
CA SER A 32 -39.62 -7.13 -16.63
C SER A 32 -38.24 -7.28 -15.98
N VAL A 33 -38.20 -7.33 -14.64
CA VAL A 33 -36.96 -7.55 -13.88
C VAL A 33 -36.32 -8.90 -14.25
N LEU A 34 -37.13 -9.95 -14.45
CA LEU A 34 -36.65 -11.25 -14.89
C LEU A 34 -36.01 -11.21 -16.30
N SER A 35 -36.50 -10.34 -17.18
CA SER A 35 -35.91 -10.11 -18.51
C SER A 35 -34.57 -9.38 -18.42
N GLU A 36 -34.45 -8.37 -17.56
CA GLU A 36 -33.20 -7.65 -17.30
C GLU A 36 -32.14 -8.56 -16.69
N ILE A 37 -32.51 -9.44 -15.74
CA ILE A 37 -31.63 -10.46 -15.18
C ILE A 37 -31.11 -11.39 -16.29
N LYS A 38 -31.98 -11.82 -17.21
CA LYS A 38 -31.59 -12.69 -18.34
C LYS A 38 -30.60 -12.01 -19.28
N GLU A 39 -30.79 -10.74 -19.62
CA GLU A 39 -29.89 -9.99 -20.51
C GLU A 39 -28.50 -9.81 -19.89
N ASN A 40 -28.42 -9.47 -18.60
CA ASN A 40 -27.15 -9.42 -17.86
C ASN A 40 -26.45 -10.79 -17.81
N PHE A 41 -27.21 -11.87 -17.63
CA PHE A 41 -26.69 -13.25 -17.61
C PHE A 41 -26.09 -13.68 -18.96
N GLU A 42 -26.71 -13.27 -20.07
CA GLU A 42 -26.19 -13.49 -21.42
C GLU A 42 -24.89 -12.69 -21.68
N SER A 43 -24.76 -11.46 -21.16
CA SER A 43 -23.49 -10.69 -21.20
C SER A 43 -22.38 -11.40 -20.43
N ILE A 44 -22.64 -11.77 -19.16
CA ILE A 44 -21.67 -12.46 -18.30
C ILE A 44 -21.18 -13.77 -18.95
N THR A 45 -22.08 -14.52 -19.59
CA THR A 45 -21.74 -15.76 -20.32
C THR A 45 -20.83 -15.50 -21.53
N SER A 46 -21.05 -14.39 -22.24
CA SER A 46 -20.20 -13.95 -23.36
C SER A 46 -18.82 -13.50 -22.88
N GLU A 47 -18.74 -12.76 -21.77
CA GLU A 47 -17.48 -12.28 -21.18
C GLU A 47 -16.63 -13.45 -20.64
N LEU A 48 -17.23 -14.41 -19.95
CA LEU A 48 -16.58 -15.67 -19.54
C LEU A 48 -16.06 -16.47 -20.74
N SER A 49 -16.80 -16.50 -21.85
CA SER A 49 -16.36 -17.16 -23.08
C SER A 49 -15.14 -16.47 -23.70
N ALA A 50 -15.13 -15.13 -23.73
CA ALA A 50 -13.99 -14.36 -24.22
C ALA A 50 -12.73 -14.52 -23.35
N ILE A 51 -12.89 -14.59 -22.01
CA ILE A 51 -11.79 -14.90 -21.08
C ILE A 51 -11.25 -16.32 -21.33
N LYS A 52 -12.14 -17.29 -21.58
CA LYS A 52 -11.74 -18.68 -21.90
C LYS A 52 -11.00 -18.80 -23.24
N GLU A 53 -11.22 -17.88 -24.17
CA GLU A 53 -10.54 -17.80 -25.47
C GLU A 53 -9.31 -16.87 -25.49
N SER A 54 -8.92 -16.26 -24.36
CA SER A 54 -7.80 -15.31 -24.32
C SER A 54 -6.44 -16.01 -24.49
N THR A 55 -5.88 -15.96 -25.70
CA THR A 55 -4.61 -16.60 -26.09
C THR A 55 -3.34 -15.97 -25.48
N GLU A 56 -3.49 -14.98 -24.60
CA GLU A 56 -2.37 -14.18 -24.06
C GLU A 56 -1.40 -15.01 -23.23
N LEU A 57 -1.89 -16.05 -22.52
CA LEU A 57 -1.07 -16.88 -21.63
C LEU A 57 -0.13 -17.82 -22.43
N ASP A 58 -0.59 -18.37 -23.56
CA ASP A 58 0.25 -19.11 -24.50
C ASP A 58 1.30 -18.21 -25.16
N GLU A 59 0.95 -16.96 -25.48
CA GLU A 59 1.90 -16.00 -26.03
C GLU A 59 2.96 -15.59 -24.99
N VAL A 60 2.59 -15.46 -23.72
CA VAL A 60 3.52 -15.23 -22.60
C VAL A 60 4.48 -16.41 -22.43
N ASN A 61 3.99 -17.67 -22.45
CA ASN A 61 4.84 -18.85 -22.39
C ASN A 61 5.87 -18.88 -23.54
N LYS A 62 5.43 -18.60 -24.78
CA LYS A 62 6.33 -18.52 -25.94
C LYS A 62 7.39 -17.41 -25.80
N ARG A 63 7.05 -16.27 -25.20
CA ARG A 63 8.02 -15.19 -24.94
C ARG A 63 9.05 -15.57 -23.86
N PHE A 64 8.72 -16.44 -22.91
CA PHE A 64 9.71 -17.02 -22.00
C PHE A 64 10.70 -17.93 -22.71
N ASP A 65 10.24 -18.83 -23.60
CA ASP A 65 11.14 -19.67 -24.43
C ASP A 65 12.10 -18.81 -25.29
N GLU A 66 11.61 -17.70 -25.86
CA GLU A 66 12.42 -16.73 -26.61
C GLU A 66 13.45 -16.02 -25.71
N ILE A 67 13.10 -15.66 -24.48
CA ILE A 67 14.03 -15.05 -23.50
C ILE A 67 15.12 -16.03 -23.07
N THR A 68 14.76 -17.27 -22.73
CA THR A 68 15.72 -18.32 -22.34
C THR A 68 16.72 -18.59 -23.46
N THR A 69 16.25 -18.65 -24.72
CA THR A 69 17.12 -18.81 -25.89
C THR A 69 18.13 -17.66 -26.03
N LEU A 70 17.70 -16.41 -25.81
CA LEU A 70 18.58 -15.24 -25.85
C LEU A 70 19.61 -15.21 -24.71
N ILE A 71 19.27 -15.71 -23.52
CA ILE A 71 20.21 -15.84 -22.39
C ILE A 71 21.35 -16.81 -22.76
N ASP A 72 21.05 -17.94 -23.38
CA ASP A 72 22.05 -18.91 -23.84
C ASP A 72 22.95 -18.35 -24.96
N GLU A 73 22.39 -17.60 -25.93
CA GLU A 73 23.20 -16.94 -26.97
C GLU A 73 24.16 -15.88 -26.40
N ILE A 74 23.71 -15.12 -25.39
CA ILE A 74 24.55 -14.13 -24.68
C ILE A 74 25.65 -14.85 -23.87
N LYS A 75 25.31 -15.95 -23.19
CA LYS A 75 26.27 -16.77 -22.43
C LYS A 75 27.35 -17.39 -23.31
N GLY A 76 26.96 -17.85 -24.50
CA GLY A 76 27.87 -18.41 -25.51
C GLY A 76 28.79 -17.37 -26.17
N SER A 77 28.41 -16.08 -26.16
CA SER A 77 29.16 -15.01 -26.84
C SER A 77 30.00 -14.11 -25.91
N ILE A 78 29.66 -13.98 -24.63
CA ILE A 78 30.43 -13.14 -23.67
C ILE A 78 31.66 -13.86 -23.12
N GLY A 79 31.57 -15.17 -22.83
CA GLY A 79 32.71 -15.99 -22.39
C GLY A 79 33.39 -15.59 -21.07
N SER A 80 32.78 -14.69 -20.28
CA SER A 80 33.29 -14.24 -18.98
C SER A 80 32.66 -15.07 -17.86
N GLU A 81 33.46 -15.71 -17.02
CA GLU A 81 32.97 -16.68 -16.03
C GLU A 81 31.99 -16.08 -15.01
N ASP A 82 32.22 -14.82 -14.59
CA ASP A 82 31.35 -14.14 -13.62
C ASP A 82 30.09 -13.52 -14.26
N VAL A 83 30.09 -13.29 -15.57
CA VAL A 83 28.86 -12.94 -16.31
C VAL A 83 28.05 -14.19 -16.59
N ASN A 84 28.71 -15.30 -16.94
CA ASN A 84 28.06 -16.58 -17.21
C ASN A 84 27.34 -17.13 -15.97
N LYS A 85 27.90 -16.97 -14.76
CA LYS A 85 27.20 -17.28 -13.49
C LYS A 85 25.92 -16.45 -13.31
N LYS A 86 25.97 -15.14 -13.58
CA LYS A 86 24.78 -14.27 -13.49
C LYS A 86 23.74 -14.55 -14.58
N LEU A 87 24.16 -15.10 -15.72
CA LEU A 87 23.25 -15.58 -16.76
C LEU A 87 22.62 -16.93 -16.37
N ASP A 88 23.34 -17.80 -15.66
CA ASP A 88 22.76 -18.99 -15.03
C ASP A 88 21.74 -18.62 -13.95
N ASP A 89 22.08 -17.74 -13.00
CA ASP A 89 21.14 -17.23 -11.98
C ASP A 89 19.86 -16.62 -12.61
N LEU A 90 20.01 -15.93 -13.75
CA LEU A 90 18.90 -15.35 -14.50
C LEU A 90 18.08 -16.40 -15.27
N SER A 91 18.73 -17.40 -15.86
CA SER A 91 18.07 -18.51 -16.56
C SER A 91 17.23 -19.35 -15.59
N ASP A 92 17.80 -19.69 -14.44
CA ASP A 92 17.08 -20.36 -13.34
C ASP A 92 15.90 -19.50 -12.86
N THR A 93 16.08 -18.18 -12.73
CA THR A 93 14.98 -17.26 -12.37
C THR A 93 13.87 -17.26 -13.41
N VAL A 94 14.21 -17.22 -14.71
CA VAL A 94 13.24 -17.29 -15.81
C VAL A 94 12.51 -18.63 -15.83
N ALA A 95 13.22 -19.74 -15.64
CA ALA A 95 12.64 -21.08 -15.58
C ALA A 95 11.64 -21.24 -14.42
N ASN A 96 11.97 -20.75 -13.22
CA ASN A 96 11.07 -20.76 -12.06
C ASN A 96 9.81 -19.90 -12.31
N VAL A 97 9.93 -18.77 -13.01
CA VAL A 97 8.77 -17.94 -13.39
C VAL A 97 7.94 -18.61 -14.48
N GLN A 98 8.56 -19.26 -15.47
CA GLN A 98 7.87 -20.03 -16.50
C GLN A 98 7.14 -21.24 -15.90
N GLU A 99 7.73 -21.93 -14.92
CA GLU A 99 7.07 -22.98 -14.16
C GLU A 99 5.90 -22.42 -13.34
N SER A 100 6.06 -21.29 -12.66
CA SER A 100 4.96 -20.62 -11.92
C SER A 100 3.79 -20.18 -12.82
N VAL A 101 4.10 -19.60 -14.00
CA VAL A 101 3.08 -19.18 -15.00
C VAL A 101 2.39 -20.39 -15.61
N LYS A 102 3.13 -21.48 -15.83
CA LYS A 102 2.57 -22.75 -16.26
C LYS A 102 1.73 -23.41 -15.17
N GLU A 103 2.12 -23.35 -13.90
CA GLU A 103 1.29 -23.79 -12.79
C GLU A 103 -0.01 -22.99 -12.71
N ILE A 104 -0.01 -21.69 -13.07
CA ILE A 104 -1.23 -20.86 -13.17
C ILE A 104 -2.09 -21.24 -14.41
N ALA A 105 -1.49 -21.71 -15.50
CA ALA A 105 -2.21 -22.19 -16.68
C ALA A 105 -2.79 -23.61 -16.50
N ASP A 106 -1.98 -24.53 -15.97
CA ASP A 106 -2.36 -25.89 -15.58
C ASP A 106 -3.18 -25.91 -14.26
N ALA A 107 -3.24 -24.79 -13.54
CA ALA A 107 -4.18 -24.57 -12.43
C ALA A 107 -5.60 -24.57 -12.97
N LYS A 108 -6.16 -25.78 -12.96
CA LYS A 108 -7.57 -26.08 -13.15
C LYS A 108 -8.49 -25.32 -12.21
N GLU A 109 -8.03 -24.46 -11.31
CA GLU A 109 -8.90 -23.50 -10.65
C GLU A 109 -9.61 -22.62 -11.69
N THR A 110 -8.97 -22.13 -12.76
CA THR A 110 -9.67 -21.35 -13.79
C THR A 110 -10.71 -22.21 -14.54
N GLU A 111 -10.34 -23.42 -14.98
CA GLU A 111 -11.27 -24.34 -15.66
C GLU A 111 -12.41 -24.81 -14.73
N VAL A 112 -12.13 -25.09 -13.46
CA VAL A 112 -13.09 -25.54 -12.44
C VAL A 112 -13.92 -24.38 -11.90
N ILE A 113 -13.43 -23.14 -11.90
CA ILE A 113 -14.24 -21.95 -11.62
C ILE A 113 -15.20 -21.73 -12.79
N ILE A 114 -14.74 -21.74 -14.04
CA ILE A 114 -15.62 -21.67 -15.22
C ILE A 114 -16.65 -22.81 -15.20
N LYS A 115 -16.25 -24.04 -14.89
CA LYS A 115 -17.14 -25.21 -14.88
C LYS A 115 -18.07 -25.27 -13.66
N LYS A 116 -17.63 -24.78 -12.49
CA LYS A 116 -18.51 -24.55 -11.34
C LYS A 116 -19.46 -23.39 -11.60
N ILE A 117 -19.06 -22.38 -12.36
CA ILE A 117 -19.95 -21.34 -12.86
C ILE A 117 -20.97 -21.99 -13.77
N ASP A 118 -20.61 -22.74 -14.82
CA ASP A 118 -21.56 -23.50 -15.66
C ASP A 118 -22.52 -24.37 -14.80
N ASP A 119 -22.00 -25.16 -13.84
CA ASP A 119 -22.84 -25.95 -12.91
C ASP A 119 -23.72 -25.06 -11.99
N ILE A 120 -23.29 -23.84 -11.67
CA ILE A 120 -24.08 -22.84 -10.95
C ILE A 120 -25.17 -22.26 -11.85
N LEU A 121 -24.84 -21.82 -13.07
CA LEU A 121 -25.75 -21.29 -14.09
C LEU A 121 -26.84 -22.32 -14.42
N ILE A 122 -26.48 -23.60 -14.57
CA ILE A 122 -27.42 -24.71 -14.75
C ILE A 122 -28.28 -24.89 -13.48
N SER A 123 -27.68 -24.94 -12.29
CA SER A 123 -28.43 -25.14 -11.03
C SER A 123 -29.32 -23.96 -10.60
N LEU A 124 -29.06 -22.75 -11.10
CA LEU A 124 -29.89 -21.57 -10.85
C LEU A 124 -31.29 -21.69 -11.49
N SER A 125 -31.50 -22.68 -12.35
CA SER A 125 -32.81 -23.13 -12.81
C SER A 125 -33.70 -23.71 -11.69
N GLU A 126 -33.12 -24.12 -10.54
CA GLU A 126 -33.81 -24.85 -9.47
C GLU A 126 -33.68 -24.13 -8.12
N SER A 127 -34.74 -23.38 -7.76
CA SER A 127 -34.77 -22.39 -6.67
C SER A 127 -34.22 -22.86 -5.31
N ASP A 128 -34.52 -24.09 -4.89
CA ASP A 128 -34.13 -24.61 -3.56
C ASP A 128 -32.61 -24.78 -3.37
N VAL A 129 -31.83 -24.81 -4.46
CA VAL A 129 -30.36 -24.92 -4.39
C VAL A 129 -29.70 -23.59 -3.99
N VAL A 130 -30.37 -22.46 -4.29
CA VAL A 130 -29.81 -21.10 -4.15
C VAL A 130 -29.52 -20.76 -2.70
N ALA A 131 -30.47 -21.01 -1.79
CA ALA A 131 -30.31 -20.71 -0.37
C ALA A 131 -29.10 -21.42 0.25
N LYS A 132 -28.87 -22.68 -0.14
CA LYS A 132 -27.77 -23.49 0.41
C LYS A 132 -26.40 -23.07 -0.12
N LYS A 133 -26.31 -22.71 -1.41
CA LYS A 133 -25.09 -22.15 -2.00
C LYS A 133 -24.78 -20.74 -1.46
N LEU A 134 -25.78 -20.01 -0.96
CA LEU A 134 -25.57 -18.70 -0.33
C LEU A 134 -24.91 -18.82 1.06
N ASP A 135 -25.25 -19.85 1.84
CA ASP A 135 -24.50 -20.22 3.07
C ASP A 135 -23.06 -20.64 2.73
N ASP A 136 -22.86 -21.49 1.71
CA ASP A 136 -21.51 -21.90 1.26
C ASP A 136 -20.66 -20.68 0.83
N LEU A 137 -21.25 -19.71 0.10
CA LEU A 137 -20.59 -18.47 -0.29
C LEU A 137 -20.24 -17.57 0.91
N GLN A 138 -21.09 -17.50 1.95
CA GLN A 138 -20.73 -16.82 3.19
C GLN A 138 -19.57 -17.53 3.92
N GLY A 139 -19.52 -18.85 3.86
CA GLY A 139 -18.37 -19.65 4.32
C GLY A 139 -17.08 -19.32 3.57
N TYR A 140 -17.13 -19.18 2.24
CA TYR A 140 -15.98 -18.77 1.44
C TYR A 140 -15.54 -17.32 1.73
N ILE A 141 -16.47 -16.39 1.93
CA ILE A 141 -16.17 -15.00 2.33
C ILE A 141 -15.46 -14.98 3.70
N ALA A 142 -15.94 -15.75 4.68
CA ALA A 142 -15.28 -15.87 5.99
C ALA A 142 -13.87 -16.49 5.87
N GLY A 143 -13.68 -17.45 4.96
CA GLY A 143 -12.37 -18.01 4.62
C GLY A 143 -11.41 -16.96 4.03
N LEU A 144 -11.90 -16.12 3.12
CA LEU A 144 -11.14 -15.02 2.53
C LEU A 144 -10.74 -13.97 3.58
N SER A 145 -11.60 -13.62 4.54
CA SER A 145 -11.22 -12.72 5.64
C SER A 145 -10.12 -13.28 6.55
N SER A 146 -10.01 -14.60 6.72
CA SER A 146 -8.87 -15.22 7.43
C SER A 146 -7.59 -15.30 6.58
N ILE A 147 -7.70 -15.15 5.25
CA ILE A 147 -6.55 -14.95 4.36
C ILE A 147 -6.12 -13.47 4.40
N GLU A 148 -7.07 -12.53 4.39
CA GLU A 148 -6.83 -11.09 4.56
C GLU A 148 -6.11 -10.78 5.88
N GLU A 149 -6.55 -11.38 6.99
CA GLU A 149 -5.90 -11.32 8.30
C GLU A 149 -4.42 -11.76 8.24
N LYS A 150 -4.14 -12.90 7.59
CA LYS A 150 -2.77 -13.42 7.43
C LYS A 150 -1.91 -12.57 6.50
N VAL A 151 -2.49 -12.00 5.44
CA VAL A 151 -1.78 -11.06 4.55
C VAL A 151 -1.45 -9.76 5.29
N GLN A 152 -2.35 -9.29 6.15
CA GLN A 152 -2.11 -8.12 7.00
C GLN A 152 -0.98 -8.39 8.01
N ASP A 153 -0.96 -9.56 8.65
CA ASP A 153 0.14 -9.98 9.55
C ASP A 153 1.47 -10.13 8.81
N LEU A 154 1.47 -10.70 7.59
CA LEU A 154 2.67 -10.80 6.77
C LEU A 154 3.21 -9.42 6.37
N SER A 155 2.32 -8.47 6.07
CA SER A 155 2.66 -7.07 5.79
C SER A 155 3.25 -6.37 7.01
N ASN A 156 2.71 -6.62 8.22
CA ASN A 156 3.26 -6.11 9.47
C ASN A 156 4.69 -6.64 9.71
N GLN A 157 4.93 -7.94 9.48
CA GLN A 157 6.27 -8.55 9.59
C GLN A 157 7.25 -8.01 8.54
N PHE A 158 6.77 -7.63 7.35
CA PHE A 158 7.59 -7.00 6.32
C PHE A 158 7.98 -5.56 6.70
N ASP A 159 7.05 -4.78 7.27
CA ASP A 159 7.32 -3.46 7.88
C ASP A 159 8.39 -3.56 8.98
N GLU A 160 8.27 -4.52 9.91
CA GLU A 160 9.27 -4.78 10.97
C GLU A 160 10.63 -5.18 10.38
N THR A 161 10.64 -6.03 9.35
CA THR A 161 11.87 -6.45 8.67
C THR A 161 12.58 -5.26 8.01
N ASN A 162 11.83 -4.35 7.38
CA ASN A 162 12.38 -3.12 6.80
C ASN A 162 12.94 -2.17 7.87
N GLU A 163 12.33 -2.07 9.05
CA GLU A 163 12.90 -1.31 10.17
C GLU A 163 14.21 -1.94 10.67
N ILE A 164 14.28 -3.27 10.80
CA ILE A 164 15.50 -4.00 11.18
C ILE A 164 16.62 -3.76 10.15
N VAL A 165 16.32 -3.85 8.85
CA VAL A 165 17.28 -3.53 7.77
C VAL A 165 17.74 -2.07 7.86
N GLY A 166 16.82 -1.13 8.09
CA GLY A 166 17.15 0.29 8.29
C GLY A 166 18.01 0.57 9.52
N ILE A 167 17.88 -0.23 10.59
CA ILE A 167 18.78 -0.19 11.75
C ILE A 167 20.16 -0.74 11.38
N ILE A 168 20.24 -1.86 10.65
CA ILE A 168 21.50 -2.47 10.21
C ILE A 168 22.29 -1.51 9.30
N VAL A 169 21.63 -0.84 8.34
CA VAL A 169 22.28 0.16 7.47
C VAL A 169 22.89 1.31 8.30
N ARG A 170 22.13 1.88 9.24
CA ARG A 170 22.66 2.94 10.15
C ARG A 170 23.81 2.46 11.03
N GLN A 171 23.84 1.17 11.40
CA GLN A 171 24.96 0.58 12.14
C GLN A 171 26.18 0.40 11.26
N LEU A 172 26.02 0.04 9.98
CA LEU A 172 27.11 -0.03 9.00
C LEU A 172 27.71 1.37 8.75
N ASP A 173 26.89 2.40 8.54
CA ASP A 173 27.35 3.79 8.39
C ASP A 173 28.18 4.28 9.59
N ASP A 174 27.72 3.99 10.82
CA ASP A 174 28.44 4.39 12.03
C ASP A 174 29.71 3.55 12.25
N ILE A 175 29.74 2.29 11.82
CA ILE A 175 30.95 1.46 11.79
C ILE A 175 31.96 2.01 10.77
N GLU A 176 31.53 2.36 9.55
CA GLU A 176 32.40 2.96 8.52
C GLU A 176 32.97 4.29 9.02
N ARG A 177 32.13 5.17 9.56
CA ARG A 177 32.57 6.46 10.13
C ARG A 177 33.57 6.26 11.27
N LYS A 178 33.35 5.28 12.17
CA LYS A 178 34.29 4.95 13.25
C LYS A 178 35.59 4.33 12.73
N TYR A 179 35.53 3.55 11.66
CA TYR A 179 36.68 2.95 11.00
C TYR A 179 37.56 4.03 10.35
N ASN A 180 36.95 4.93 9.57
CA ASN A 180 37.65 6.06 8.94
C ASN A 180 38.29 6.98 10.01
N GLN A 181 37.54 7.36 11.05
CA GLN A 181 38.10 8.10 12.21
C GLN A 181 39.20 7.34 12.98
N SER A 182 39.30 6.02 12.82
CA SER A 182 40.38 5.23 13.43
C SER A 182 41.61 5.18 12.52
N ILE A 183 41.41 5.12 11.19
CA ILE A 183 42.49 5.33 10.21
C ILE A 183 43.10 6.72 10.38
N ASP A 184 42.30 7.78 10.48
CA ASP A 184 42.77 9.16 10.67
C ASP A 184 43.70 9.25 11.90
N LYS A 185 43.25 8.74 13.05
CA LYS A 185 44.02 8.76 14.31
C LYS A 185 45.28 7.89 14.26
N ILE A 186 45.25 6.78 13.52
CA ILE A 186 46.45 5.95 13.28
C ILE A 186 47.43 6.71 12.38
N SER A 187 46.94 7.46 11.39
CA SER A 187 47.75 8.32 10.52
C SER A 187 48.38 9.47 11.31
N ASP A 188 47.60 10.21 12.12
CA ASP A 188 48.09 11.25 13.05
C ASP A 188 49.17 10.69 13.99
N THR A 189 48.95 9.49 14.52
CA THR A 189 49.91 8.84 15.42
C THR A 189 51.18 8.42 14.69
N ALA A 190 51.07 7.91 13.45
CA ALA A 190 52.21 7.55 12.61
C ALA A 190 53.01 8.78 12.19
N GLU A 191 52.35 9.90 11.85
CA GLU A 191 53.01 11.19 11.64
C GLU A 191 53.71 11.67 12.92
N MET A 192 53.07 11.56 14.08
CA MET A 192 53.67 11.99 15.35
C MET A 192 54.89 11.15 15.71
N VAL A 193 54.84 9.82 15.52
CA VAL A 193 56.00 8.93 15.69
C VAL A 193 57.10 9.27 14.69
N THR A 194 56.76 9.57 13.43
CA THR A 194 57.73 9.99 12.40
C THR A 194 58.41 11.29 12.81
N LYS A 195 57.65 12.32 13.19
CA LYS A 195 58.16 13.61 13.69
C LYS A 195 58.99 13.46 14.96
N ILE A 196 58.69 12.49 15.83
CA ILE A 196 59.50 12.16 17.02
C ILE A 196 60.81 11.46 16.62
N MET A 197 60.80 10.55 15.65
CA MET A 197 62.02 9.91 15.14
C MET A 197 62.93 10.90 14.41
N GLU A 198 62.36 11.78 13.58
CA GLU A 198 63.07 12.90 12.96
C GLU A 198 63.65 13.83 14.04
N SER A 199 62.85 14.27 15.01
CA SER A 199 63.33 15.11 16.12
C SER A 199 64.42 14.43 16.94
N ALA A 200 64.32 13.13 17.20
CA ALA A 200 65.34 12.36 17.90
C ALA A 200 66.66 12.30 17.12
N SER A 201 66.63 12.32 15.79
CA SER A 201 67.85 12.44 14.96
C SER A 201 68.53 13.81 15.04
N TYR A 202 67.85 14.83 15.57
CA TYR A 202 68.44 16.14 15.92
C TYR A 202 68.85 16.26 17.41
N ILE A 203 68.54 15.30 18.28
CA ILE A 203 68.94 15.32 19.69
C ILE A 203 70.34 14.68 19.85
N ASP A 204 71.30 15.24 19.13
CA ASP A 204 72.73 15.19 19.49
C ASP A 204 73.39 16.57 19.28
N THR A 205 72.79 17.63 19.84
CA THR A 205 73.53 18.81 20.32
C THR A 205 72.72 19.74 21.26
N SER A 206 73.29 20.02 22.43
CA SER A 206 73.13 21.26 23.24
C SER A 206 71.73 21.86 23.55
N SER A 207 71.17 21.45 24.70
CA SER A 207 71.03 22.27 25.93
C SER A 207 70.31 23.65 25.97
N ASP A 208 69.31 23.73 26.87
CA ASP A 208 68.92 24.86 27.77
C ASP A 208 67.74 25.82 27.40
N ARG A 209 67.02 26.25 28.46
CA ARG A 209 66.12 27.43 28.67
C ARG A 209 64.63 27.49 28.24
N LYS A 210 63.78 27.14 29.24
CA LYS A 210 62.90 28.06 30.04
C LYS A 210 61.56 28.67 29.50
N THR A 211 60.48 28.33 30.23
CA THR A 211 59.36 29.17 30.77
C THR A 211 58.05 29.56 30.00
N THR A 212 56.93 29.46 30.77
CA THR A 212 55.68 30.28 30.85
C THR A 212 54.46 30.11 29.90
N GLU A 213 53.39 29.55 30.48
CA GLU A 213 51.95 29.96 30.52
C GLU A 213 51.23 30.71 29.36
N LYS A 214 50.06 30.21 28.91
CA LYS A 214 48.69 30.71 29.30
C LYS A 214 47.49 29.99 28.62
N LYS A 215 46.27 30.25 29.16
CA LYS A 215 44.90 29.86 28.67
C LYS A 215 44.04 31.15 28.55
N PRO A 216 43.02 31.28 27.66
CA PRO A 216 41.63 30.74 27.80
C PRO A 216 41.08 30.16 26.46
N ALA A 217 39.87 29.58 26.26
CA ALA A 217 38.64 29.27 27.04
C ALA A 217 37.39 30.18 26.90
N LYS A 218 36.21 29.55 26.60
CA LYS A 218 34.82 30.10 26.39
C LYS A 218 34.64 30.96 25.12
N THR A 219 33.44 31.14 24.53
CA THR A 219 32.01 30.80 24.83
C THR A 219 31.41 29.89 23.72
N THR A 220 30.21 29.29 23.71
CA THR A 220 28.87 29.52 24.32
C THR A 220 28.08 30.72 23.74
N ASP A 221 26.75 30.67 23.66
CA ASP A 221 25.82 29.59 24.11
C ASP A 221 25.40 28.64 22.94
N ASP A 222 24.27 28.61 22.22
CA ASP A 222 22.94 29.26 22.18
C ASP A 222 21.95 28.32 21.39
N GLU A 223 20.63 28.54 21.43
CA GLU A 223 19.53 27.77 20.76
C GLU A 223 18.39 28.73 20.31
N ASP A 224 17.42 28.32 19.47
CA ASP A 224 16.14 29.07 19.32
C ASP A 224 14.92 28.15 19.07
N GLU A 225 13.91 28.25 19.93
CA GLU A 225 12.64 27.47 19.89
C GLU A 225 11.45 28.37 19.49
N SER A 226 10.81 28.08 18.36
CA SER A 226 9.58 28.78 17.95
C SER A 226 8.30 28.18 18.55
N LYS A 227 7.67 28.90 19.48
CA LYS A 227 6.41 28.54 20.15
C LYS A 227 5.17 28.91 19.35
N VAL A 228 4.13 28.07 19.39
CA VAL A 228 2.75 28.40 18.97
C VAL A 228 1.75 28.09 20.10
N GLN A 229 0.63 28.80 20.14
CA GLN A 229 -0.32 28.85 21.28
C GLN A 229 -1.51 27.89 21.12
N PRO A 230 -2.13 27.41 22.22
CA PRO A 230 -3.29 26.52 22.16
C PRO A 230 -4.60 27.24 21.81
N VAL A 231 -5.36 26.68 20.87
CA VAL A 231 -6.65 27.23 20.39
C VAL A 231 -7.84 26.56 21.11
N SER A 232 -8.95 27.28 21.28
CA SER A 232 -10.12 26.83 22.05
C SER A 232 -10.98 25.78 21.32
N LYS A 233 -11.53 24.84 22.10
CA LYS A 233 -12.14 23.57 21.63
C LYS A 233 -13.48 23.67 20.87
N THR A 234 -14.00 24.85 20.62
CA THR A 234 -15.44 25.02 20.30
C THR A 234 -15.84 24.59 18.88
N ASN A 235 -14.88 24.44 17.95
CA ASN A 235 -15.13 24.21 16.52
C ASN A 235 -14.43 22.96 15.95
N LEU A 236 -14.06 21.98 16.78
CA LEU A 236 -13.17 20.85 16.43
C LEU A 236 -13.41 20.20 15.04
N PRO A 237 -14.64 19.81 14.63
CA PRO A 237 -14.85 19.22 13.31
C PRO A 237 -14.53 20.17 12.14
N SER A 238 -14.84 21.47 12.28
CA SER A 238 -14.54 22.49 11.28
C SER A 238 -13.05 22.83 11.22
N THR A 239 -12.33 22.71 12.33
CA THR A 239 -10.88 22.87 12.37
C THR A 239 -10.18 21.69 11.69
N ILE A 240 -10.66 20.45 11.96
CA ILE A 240 -10.20 19.25 11.23
C ILE A 240 -10.41 19.43 9.73
N ASP A 241 -11.61 19.83 9.28
CA ASP A 241 -11.88 20.06 7.85
C ASP A 241 -10.93 21.08 7.21
N ALA A 242 -10.61 22.18 7.89
CA ALA A 242 -9.67 23.18 7.38
C ALA A 242 -8.24 22.63 7.20
N LEU A 243 -7.76 21.83 8.17
CA LEU A 243 -6.43 21.18 8.09
C LEU A 243 -6.38 20.14 6.97
N MET A 244 -7.42 19.32 6.82
CA MET A 244 -7.49 18.30 5.77
C MET A 244 -7.64 18.92 4.38
N THR A 245 -8.35 20.04 4.25
CA THR A 245 -8.45 20.80 2.99
C THR A 245 -7.10 21.43 2.61
N ARG A 246 -6.34 21.98 3.57
CA ARG A 246 -4.97 22.47 3.33
C ARG A 246 -4.08 21.37 2.74
N LEU A 247 -4.13 20.16 3.31
CA LEU A 247 -3.35 19.02 2.82
C LEU A 247 -3.77 18.60 1.42
N VAL A 248 -5.06 18.44 1.13
CA VAL A 248 -5.53 18.08 -0.23
C VAL A 248 -5.07 19.11 -1.27
N GLY A 249 -4.99 20.40 -0.92
CA GLY A 249 -4.45 21.44 -1.80
C GLY A 249 -2.94 21.27 -2.13
N LEU A 250 -2.18 20.63 -1.26
CA LEU A 250 -0.75 20.34 -1.46
C LEU A 250 -0.49 19.01 -2.18
N VAL A 251 -1.49 18.13 -2.35
CA VAL A 251 -1.29 16.86 -3.08
C VAL A 251 -1.39 17.09 -4.61
N ASN A 252 -0.30 17.60 -5.20
CA ASN A 252 -0.18 17.87 -6.63
C ASN A 252 1.26 17.57 -7.15
N PRO A 253 1.48 17.42 -8.48
CA PRO A 253 2.79 17.02 -9.04
C PRO A 253 3.93 18.05 -8.94
N GLN A 254 3.65 19.28 -8.47
CA GLN A 254 4.64 20.35 -8.33
C GLN A 254 5.11 20.53 -6.88
N THR A 255 4.39 19.99 -5.90
CA THR A 255 4.78 20.03 -4.48
C THR A 255 5.93 19.05 -4.22
N GLU A 256 6.92 19.53 -3.46
CA GLU A 256 8.08 18.74 -3.04
C GLU A 256 7.69 17.75 -1.92
N ALA A 257 8.31 16.57 -1.91
CA ALA A 257 8.05 15.55 -0.90
C ALA A 257 8.38 16.05 0.51
N SER A 258 9.40 16.91 0.68
CA SER A 258 9.71 17.57 1.95
C SER A 258 8.60 18.54 2.39
N GLU A 259 8.09 19.39 1.49
CA GLU A 259 6.99 20.32 1.77
C GLU A 259 5.72 19.56 2.21
N MET A 260 5.36 18.49 1.50
CA MET A 260 4.22 17.66 1.86
C MET A 260 4.42 16.91 3.19
N ALA A 261 5.64 16.44 3.47
CA ALA A 261 5.97 15.79 4.73
C ALA A 261 5.90 16.74 5.93
N GLU A 262 6.45 17.95 5.79
CA GLU A 262 6.36 19.00 6.80
C GLU A 262 4.90 19.38 7.06
N ALA A 263 4.08 19.54 6.01
CA ALA A 263 2.65 19.81 6.16
C ALA A 263 1.89 18.68 6.88
N LEU A 264 2.27 17.41 6.68
CA LEU A 264 1.68 16.26 7.40
C LEU A 264 2.06 16.24 8.88
N GLU A 265 3.29 16.63 9.25
CA GLU A 265 3.68 16.77 10.66
C GLU A 265 3.02 17.99 11.32
N ASP A 266 2.96 19.12 10.62
CA ASP A 266 2.30 20.35 11.05
C ASP A 266 0.81 20.09 11.38
N VAL A 267 0.13 19.28 10.56
CA VAL A 267 -1.24 18.82 10.84
C VAL A 267 -1.31 17.76 11.94
N ARG A 268 -0.38 16.78 11.99
CA ARG A 268 -0.29 15.78 13.07
C ARG A 268 -0.21 16.46 14.44
N ASP A 269 0.65 17.45 14.57
CA ASP A 269 0.93 18.07 15.87
C ASP A 269 -0.19 19.01 16.29
N GLN A 270 -0.77 19.78 15.35
CA GLN A 270 -1.99 20.53 15.59
C GLN A 270 -3.15 19.62 16.04
N LEU A 271 -3.39 18.50 15.34
CA LEU A 271 -4.41 17.51 15.74
C LEU A 271 -4.09 16.86 17.10
N THR A 272 -2.83 16.65 17.44
CA THR A 272 -2.38 16.10 18.74
C THR A 272 -2.65 17.07 19.90
N THR A 273 -2.61 18.39 19.68
CA THR A 273 -3.06 19.35 20.71
C THR A 273 -4.58 19.37 20.91
N MET A 274 -5.33 18.97 19.89
CA MET A 274 -6.81 19.03 19.86
C MET A 274 -7.47 17.74 20.38
N ILE A 275 -6.95 16.58 19.97
CA ILE A 275 -7.51 15.26 20.29
C ILE A 275 -6.74 14.63 21.44
N LYS A 276 -7.42 14.31 22.54
CA LYS A 276 -6.80 13.72 23.73
C LYS A 276 -6.60 12.21 23.60
N GLY A 277 -5.43 11.81 23.10
CA GLY A 277 -4.94 10.43 23.16
C GLY A 277 -4.22 10.01 21.88
N HIS A 278 -3.41 8.95 21.97
CA HIS A 278 -2.79 8.36 20.78
C HIS A 278 -3.86 7.66 19.94
N THR A 279 -4.24 8.27 18.82
CA THR A 279 -5.10 7.64 17.81
C THR A 279 -4.24 6.96 16.75
N PRO A 280 -4.66 5.81 16.19
CA PRO A 280 -3.94 5.17 15.08
C PRO A 280 -3.78 6.09 13.87
N VAL A 281 -4.70 7.03 13.67
CA VAL A 281 -4.65 8.02 12.58
C VAL A 281 -3.47 8.98 12.76
N LEU A 282 -3.24 9.52 13.97
CA LEU A 282 -2.07 10.39 14.24
C LEU A 282 -0.73 9.68 13.98
N PHE A 283 -0.67 8.37 14.24
CA PHE A 283 0.50 7.56 13.88
C PHE A 283 0.66 7.42 12.35
N GLN A 284 -0.43 7.26 11.60
CA GLN A 284 -0.39 7.17 10.13
C GLN A 284 0.12 8.46 9.47
N PHE A 285 -0.30 9.65 9.93
CA PHE A 285 0.34 10.92 9.52
C PHE A 285 1.85 10.90 9.78
N GLY A 286 2.25 10.46 10.98
CA GLY A 286 3.64 10.37 11.40
C GLY A 286 4.45 9.29 10.66
N LYS A 287 3.85 8.23 10.11
CA LYS A 287 4.51 7.28 9.21
C LYS A 287 4.70 7.95 7.85
N ARG A 288 3.61 8.40 7.23
CA ARG A 288 3.62 8.95 5.86
C ARG A 288 4.55 10.16 5.67
N ALA A 289 4.67 11.02 6.68
CA ALA A 289 5.64 12.12 6.69
C ALA A 289 7.11 11.64 6.72
N ARG A 290 7.42 10.56 7.47
CA ARG A 290 8.77 9.96 7.47
C ARG A 290 9.06 9.27 6.14
N ASP A 291 8.07 8.61 5.55
CA ASP A 291 8.18 7.99 4.24
C ASP A 291 8.51 9.05 3.17
N LEU A 292 7.78 10.17 3.15
CA LEU A 292 8.06 11.29 2.23
C LEU A 292 9.39 12.00 2.51
N LYS A 293 9.85 12.08 3.77
CA LYS A 293 11.21 12.57 4.13
C LYS A 293 12.35 11.62 3.75
N SER A 294 12.06 10.40 3.28
CA SER A 294 13.09 9.50 2.73
C SER A 294 13.45 9.80 1.27
N TYR A 295 12.63 10.60 0.58
CA TYR A 295 12.92 11.07 -0.77
C TYR A 295 14.03 12.15 -0.78
N PRO A 296 14.75 12.33 -1.90
CA PRO A 296 15.65 13.47 -2.07
C PRO A 296 14.91 14.80 -1.85
N PRO A 297 15.54 15.83 -1.23
CA PRO A 297 14.83 17.06 -0.84
C PRO A 297 14.07 17.77 -1.98
N THR A 298 14.59 17.71 -3.20
CA THR A 298 14.00 18.34 -4.40
C THR A 298 13.16 17.37 -5.25
N ALA A 299 12.74 16.22 -4.70
CA ALA A 299 11.86 15.29 -5.39
C ALA A 299 10.40 15.73 -5.23
N THR A 300 9.65 15.82 -6.32
CA THR A 300 8.21 16.11 -6.27
C THR A 300 7.38 14.84 -6.06
N LEU A 301 6.13 15.00 -5.63
CA LEU A 301 5.19 13.89 -5.49
C LEU A 301 4.92 13.22 -6.85
N ASN A 302 5.16 11.91 -6.95
CA ASN A 302 4.79 11.11 -8.12
C ASN A 302 3.30 10.75 -8.12
N GLU A 303 2.80 10.23 -9.24
CA GLU A 303 1.36 9.93 -9.42
C GLU A 303 0.82 8.89 -8.43
N ASN A 304 1.63 7.91 -8.02
CA ASN A 304 1.24 6.90 -7.04
C ASN A 304 1.14 7.50 -5.62
N ASP A 305 2.09 8.36 -5.24
CA ASP A 305 2.03 9.12 -3.99
C ASP A 305 0.82 10.07 -3.97
N ILE A 306 0.54 10.75 -5.08
CA ILE A 306 -0.62 11.64 -5.24
C ILE A 306 -1.94 10.89 -5.08
N ALA A 307 -2.09 9.73 -5.73
CA ALA A 307 -3.27 8.88 -5.60
C ALA A 307 -3.44 8.34 -4.18
N THR A 308 -2.33 7.89 -3.57
CA THR A 308 -2.30 7.31 -2.22
C THR A 308 -2.65 8.37 -1.17
N LEU A 309 -1.96 9.52 -1.17
CA LEU A 309 -2.23 10.64 -0.25
C LEU A 309 -3.68 11.14 -0.37
N ASN A 310 -4.21 11.27 -1.59
CA ASN A 310 -5.62 11.66 -1.80
C ASN A 310 -6.63 10.65 -1.19
N LYS A 311 -6.30 9.35 -1.19
CA LYS A 311 -7.12 8.29 -0.58
C LYS A 311 -6.97 8.30 0.95
N GLU A 312 -5.74 8.41 1.44
CA GLU A 312 -5.38 8.44 2.86
C GLU A 312 -5.99 9.64 3.57
N ILE A 313 -5.76 10.87 3.09
CA ILE A 313 -6.24 12.11 3.71
C ILE A 313 -7.77 12.11 3.80
N LYS A 314 -8.48 11.60 2.78
CA LYS A 314 -9.94 11.45 2.82
C LYS A 314 -10.37 10.43 3.89
N SER A 315 -9.70 9.29 4.00
CA SER A 315 -9.95 8.28 5.06
C SER A 315 -9.69 8.82 6.46
N TRP A 316 -8.55 9.52 6.66
CA TRP A 316 -8.18 10.15 7.91
C TRP A 316 -9.18 11.24 8.32
N SER A 317 -9.67 12.06 7.39
CA SER A 317 -10.65 13.10 7.68
C SER A 317 -11.94 12.53 8.29
N SER A 318 -12.48 11.45 7.71
CA SER A 318 -13.65 10.76 8.28
C SER A 318 -13.39 10.21 9.68
N LYS A 319 -12.28 9.46 9.86
CA LYS A 319 -11.90 8.85 11.15
C LYS A 319 -11.66 9.90 12.24
N LEU A 320 -11.00 11.01 11.92
CA LEU A 320 -10.78 12.12 12.86
C LEU A 320 -12.09 12.79 13.27
N LYS A 321 -13.05 12.96 12.34
CA LYS A 321 -14.38 13.50 12.66
C LYS A 321 -15.21 12.55 13.53
N GLU A 322 -15.06 11.24 13.37
CA GLU A 322 -15.72 10.25 14.24
C GLU A 322 -15.15 10.34 15.67
N ILE A 323 -13.82 10.31 15.80
CA ILE A 323 -13.13 10.44 17.09
C ILE A 323 -13.47 11.79 17.77
N ALA A 324 -13.56 12.88 17.01
CA ALA A 324 -13.94 14.21 17.50
C ALA A 324 -15.45 14.37 17.77
N LYS A 325 -16.30 13.40 17.41
CA LYS A 325 -17.71 13.30 17.82
C LYS A 325 -17.91 12.38 19.04
N SER A 326 -16.96 11.50 19.32
CA SER A 326 -16.99 10.56 20.45
C SER A 326 -16.15 11.00 21.67
N SER A 327 -15.63 12.23 21.66
CA SER A 327 -14.74 12.82 22.69
C SER A 327 -15.35 14.05 23.37
#